data_AF-A0A6J8BK10-F1
#
_entry.id   AF-A0A6J8BK10-F1
#
_cell.length_a   1.000
_cell.length_b   1.000
_cell.length_c   1.000
_cell.angle_alpha   90.00
_cell.angle_beta   90.00
_cell.angle_gamma   90.00
#
_symmetry.space_group_name_H-M   'P 1'
#
loop_
_entity.id
_entity.type
_entity.pdbx_description
1 polymer ?
#
loop_
_entity_poly.entity_id
_entity_poly.type
_entity_poly.pdbx_seq_one_letter_code
_entity_poly.pdbx_strand_id
1 'polypeptide(L)'
;MIVPRKLQIIAIPEEPDTQRRLRKKMSLDKMNTEMELLLLRAGSNEKSYQDIDDLINLQNNKNIVIKEADKSSAVVIMETDYYKNLILNMLQDNTYYESGANYKQQKIIAKLVVLVNLYRKGLTKKECDYIRTFECKTSQNYGLPKIHKSQKIKEA
;
A
#
# COMPACT_ATOMS: atom_id res chain seq x y z
N MET A 1 21.84 5.88 -11.62
CA MET A 1 21.52 6.22 -10.22
C MET A 1 20.06 6.66 -10.15
N ILE A 2 19.16 5.83 -9.64
CA ILE A 2 17.72 6.13 -9.56
C ILE A 2 17.48 6.77 -8.20
N VAL A 3 17.22 8.08 -8.18
CA VAL A 3 16.88 8.81 -6.95
C VAL A 3 15.36 8.72 -6.74
N PRO A 4 14.87 8.34 -5.54
CA PRO A 4 13.44 8.28 -5.23
C PRO A 4 12.68 9.55 -5.63
N ARG A 5 11.47 9.42 -6.22
CA ARG A 5 10.65 10.57 -6.69
C ARG A 5 10.40 11.65 -5.62
N LYS A 6 10.39 11.29 -4.32
CA LYS A 6 10.21 12.24 -3.21
C LYS A 6 11.42 13.16 -2.97
N LEU A 7 12.55 12.94 -3.65
CA LEU A 7 13.81 13.64 -3.43
C LEU A 7 14.23 14.52 -4.62
N GLN A 8 13.36 14.69 -5.62
CA GLN A 8 13.64 15.55 -6.77
C GLN A 8 13.39 17.02 -6.42
N ILE A 9 14.42 17.86 -6.51
CA ILE A 9 14.31 19.31 -6.33
C ILE A 9 13.71 19.89 -7.62
N ILE A 10 12.41 20.20 -7.57
CA ILE A 10 11.70 20.82 -8.70
C ILE A 10 12.24 22.26 -8.90
N ALA A 11 12.43 22.65 -10.15
CA ALA A 11 12.80 24.01 -10.52
C ALA A 11 11.57 24.92 -10.40
N ILE A 12 11.71 26.03 -9.67
CA ILE A 12 10.66 27.05 -9.55
C ILE A 12 10.99 28.15 -10.56
N PRO A 13 10.09 28.47 -11.50
CA PRO A 13 10.29 29.57 -12.44
C PRO A 13 10.48 30.90 -11.69
N GLU A 14 11.42 31.74 -12.15
CA GLU A 14 11.67 33.09 -11.61
C GLU A 14 12.14 33.16 -10.14
N GLU A 15 12.62 32.04 -9.57
CA GLU A 15 13.16 32.00 -8.20
C GLU A 15 14.47 32.84 -8.09
N PRO A 16 14.55 33.82 -7.17
CA PRO A 16 15.78 34.55 -6.90
C PRO A 16 16.94 33.60 -6.53
N ASP A 17 18.13 33.85 -7.07
CA ASP A 17 19.27 32.94 -6.90
C ASP A 17 19.67 32.68 -5.44
N THR A 18 19.49 33.68 -4.56
CA THR A 18 19.73 33.55 -3.13
C THR A 18 18.78 32.55 -2.48
N GLN A 19 17.49 32.61 -2.83
CA GLN A 19 16.46 31.68 -2.36
C GLN A 19 16.69 30.27 -2.93
N ARG A 20 17.06 30.16 -4.22
CA ARG A 20 17.41 28.91 -4.86
C ARG A 20 18.58 28.21 -4.17
N ARG A 21 19.63 28.95 -3.81
CA ARG A 21 20.79 28.42 -3.07
C ARG A 21 20.41 27.95 -1.68
N LEU A 22 19.64 28.77 -0.94
CA LEU A 22 19.18 28.43 0.40
C LEU A 22 18.30 27.17 0.38
N ARG A 23 17.35 27.07 -0.55
CA ARG A 23 16.48 25.91 -0.72
C ARG A 23 17.27 24.63 -1.01
N LYS A 24 18.25 24.69 -1.93
CA LYS A 24 19.14 23.56 -2.20
C LYS A 24 19.92 23.12 -0.96
N LYS A 25 20.44 24.07 -0.19
CA LYS A 25 21.16 23.80 1.06
C LYS A 25 20.25 23.10 2.08
N MET A 26 19.06 23.65 2.34
CA MET A 26 18.11 23.06 3.28
C MET A 26 17.65 21.66 2.86
N SER A 27 17.43 21.43 1.56
CA SER A 27 17.08 20.11 1.04
C SER A 27 18.20 19.10 1.25
N LEU A 28 19.46 19.51 1.05
CA LEU A 28 20.63 18.66 1.28
C LEU A 28 20.80 18.34 2.78
N ASP A 29 20.69 19.35 3.65
CA ASP A 29 20.80 19.18 5.10
C ASP A 29 19.72 18.23 5.61
N LYS A 30 18.46 18.41 5.14
CA LYS A 30 17.36 17.50 5.46
C LYS A 30 17.64 16.06 5.01
N MET A 31 18.16 15.88 3.80
CA MET A 31 18.52 14.55 3.29
C MET A 31 19.59 13.88 4.17
N ASN A 32 20.62 14.63 4.57
CA ASN A 32 21.68 14.11 5.43
C ASN A 32 21.13 13.67 6.78
N THR A 33 20.25 14.48 7.40
CA THR A 33 19.60 14.12 8.68
C THR A 33 18.70 12.90 8.54
N GLU A 34 17.92 12.78 7.46
CA GLU A 34 17.08 11.59 7.21
C GLU A 34 17.94 10.32 7.05
N MET A 35 19.08 10.41 6.36
CA MET A 35 20.04 9.31 6.21
C MET A 35 20.66 8.90 7.55
N GLU A 36 21.09 9.86 8.36
CA GLU A 36 21.65 9.59 9.69
C GLU A 36 20.62 8.92 10.61
N LEU A 37 19.37 9.38 10.59
CA LEU A 37 18.27 8.75 11.32
C LEU A 37 17.99 7.32 10.85
N LEU A 38 18.13 7.04 9.55
CA LEU A 38 18.00 5.68 9.03
C LEU A 38 19.13 4.77 9.51
N LEU A 39 20.37 5.26 9.52
CA LEU A 39 21.53 4.51 10.03
C LEU A 39 21.40 4.22 11.53
N LEU A 40 20.96 5.19 12.33
CA LEU A 40 20.72 5.01 13.76
C LEU A 40 19.61 3.97 14.03
N ARG A 41 18.57 3.95 13.20
CA ARG A 41 17.49 2.94 13.28
C ARG A 41 17.96 1.55 12.90
N ALA A 42 18.84 1.43 11.90
CA ALA A 42 19.41 0.17 11.45
C ALA A 42 20.29 -0.48 12.54
N GLY A 43 21.11 0.32 13.23
CA GLY A 43 22.05 -0.16 14.26
C GLY A 43 21.42 -0.75 15.53
N SER A 44 20.09 -0.73 15.68
CA SER A 44 19.43 -1.17 16.91
C SER A 44 18.98 -2.64 16.93
N ASN A 45 18.95 -3.37 15.80
CA ASN A 45 18.53 -4.80 15.75
C ASN A 45 18.97 -5.56 14.46
N GLU A 46 20.08 -5.18 13.83
CA GLU A 46 20.50 -5.82 12.58
C GLU A 46 21.22 -7.16 12.80
N LYS A 47 20.61 -8.25 12.33
CA LYS A 47 21.36 -9.39 11.81
C LYS A 47 21.61 -9.13 10.33
N SER A 48 22.84 -8.80 9.97
CA SER A 48 23.26 -8.76 8.58
C SER A 48 23.32 -10.20 8.06
N TYR A 49 22.50 -10.53 7.06
CA TYR A 49 22.67 -11.77 6.30
C TYR A 49 23.93 -11.60 5.47
N GLN A 50 24.99 -12.33 5.83
CA GLN A 50 26.30 -12.19 5.19
C GLN A 50 26.35 -12.89 3.82
N ASP A 51 25.39 -13.76 3.51
CA ASP A 51 25.39 -14.58 2.31
C ASP A 51 24.06 -14.49 1.52
N ILE A 52 24.17 -14.48 0.19
CA ILE A 52 23.03 -14.53 -0.74
C ILE A 52 22.27 -15.86 -0.56
N ASP A 53 22.97 -16.93 -0.20
CA ASP A 53 22.39 -18.24 0.05
C ASP A 53 21.40 -18.23 1.22
N ASP A 54 21.65 -17.40 2.26
CA ASP A 54 20.71 -17.24 3.37
C ASP A 54 19.41 -16.55 2.93
N LEU A 55 19.49 -15.59 2.01
CA LEU A 55 18.32 -14.92 1.44
C LEU A 55 17.51 -15.86 0.55
N ILE A 56 18.18 -16.70 -0.24
CA ILE A 56 17.54 -17.74 -1.06
C ILE A 56 16.85 -18.76 -0.16
N ASN A 57 17.50 -19.21 0.92
CA ASN A 57 16.93 -20.13 1.88
C ASN A 57 15.71 -19.54 2.60
N LEU A 58 15.79 -18.26 2.98
CA LEU A 58 14.68 -17.54 3.60
C LEU A 58 13.49 -17.40 2.64
N GLN A 59 13.74 -17.03 1.38
CA GLN A 59 12.70 -16.89 0.37
C GLN A 59 11.99 -18.23 0.06
N ASN A 60 12.73 -19.34 0.13
CA ASN A 60 12.21 -20.69 -0.14
C ASN A 60 11.58 -21.38 1.07
N ASN A 61 11.66 -20.79 2.27
CA ASN A 61 11.10 -21.36 3.48
C ASN A 61 9.56 -21.22 3.49
N LYS A 62 8.87 -22.36 3.34
CA LYS A 62 7.39 -22.42 3.31
C LYS A 62 6.71 -22.15 4.66
N ASN A 63 7.47 -22.21 5.76
CA ASN A 63 6.95 -21.98 7.11
C ASN A 63 6.89 -20.49 7.46
N ILE A 64 7.38 -19.61 6.59
CA ILE A 64 7.28 -18.18 6.78
C ILE A 64 6.58 -17.48 5.61
N VAL A 65 5.91 -16.39 5.95
CA VAL A 65 5.29 -15.45 5.02
C VAL A 65 6.04 -14.13 5.13
N ILE A 66 6.48 -13.62 3.98
CA ILE A 66 7.14 -12.32 3.85
C ILE A 66 6.16 -11.39 3.13
N LYS A 67 5.73 -10.30 3.78
CA LYS A 67 4.78 -9.32 3.24
C LYS A 67 5.21 -7.90 3.55
N GLU A 68 4.88 -6.98 2.66
CA GLU A 68 4.97 -5.55 2.95
C GLU A 68 3.93 -5.16 4.01
N ALA A 69 4.29 -4.21 4.88
CA ALA A 69 3.34 -3.65 5.83
C ALA A 69 2.39 -2.65 5.16
N ASP A 70 1.12 -2.64 5.58
CA ASP A 70 0.09 -1.70 5.08
C ASP A 70 0.48 -0.22 5.30
N LYS A 71 1.17 0.07 6.42
CA LYS A 71 1.51 1.44 6.85
C LYS A 71 2.91 1.54 7.44
N SER A 72 3.90 1.29 6.62
CA SER A 72 5.30 1.65 6.82
C SER A 72 6.09 1.09 5.64
N SER A 73 7.28 1.61 5.35
CA SER A 73 8.18 0.98 4.37
C SER A 73 8.88 -0.27 4.93
N ALA A 74 8.20 -1.00 5.83
CA ALA A 74 8.74 -2.18 6.51
C ALA A 74 8.25 -3.47 5.85
N VAL A 75 9.07 -4.51 5.97
CA VAL A 75 8.74 -5.88 5.61
C VAL A 75 8.46 -6.66 6.88
N VAL A 76 7.37 -7.42 6.89
CA VAL A 76 6.96 -8.27 8.00
C VAL A 76 7.25 -9.72 7.63
N ILE A 77 7.89 -10.43 8.55
CA ILE A 77 8.13 -11.87 8.48
C ILE A 77 7.29 -12.52 9.58
N MET A 78 6.45 -13.49 9.21
CA MET A 78 5.55 -14.19 10.13
C MET A 78 5.57 -15.68 9.83
N GLU A 79 5.18 -16.50 10.81
CA GLU A 79 4.89 -17.91 10.58
C GLU A 79 3.64 -18.07 9.69
N THR A 80 3.69 -18.98 8.73
CA THR A 80 2.70 -19.12 7.67
C THR A 80 1.31 -19.48 8.20
N ASP A 81 1.22 -20.48 9.09
CA ASP A 81 -0.06 -20.95 9.62
C ASP A 81 -0.70 -19.91 10.52
N TYR A 82 0.09 -19.24 11.35
CA TYR A 82 -0.35 -18.12 12.18
C TYR A 82 -0.94 -16.99 11.33
N TYR A 83 -0.22 -16.56 10.28
CA TYR A 83 -0.72 -15.55 9.35
C TYR A 83 -2.04 -15.99 8.69
N LYS A 84 -2.09 -17.22 8.18
CA LYS A 84 -3.28 -17.78 7.53
C LYS A 84 -4.48 -17.83 8.47
N ASN A 85 -4.29 -18.33 9.69
CA ASN A 85 -5.35 -18.45 10.69
C ASN A 85 -5.86 -17.07 11.11
N LEU A 86 -4.98 -16.06 11.23
CA LEU A 86 -5.39 -14.69 11.55
C LEU A 86 -6.30 -14.10 10.46
N ILE A 87 -5.95 -14.29 9.18
CA ILE A 87 -6.81 -13.87 8.06
C ILE A 87 -8.15 -14.62 8.06
N LEU A 88 -8.12 -15.95 8.24
CA LEU A 88 -9.35 -16.77 8.24
C LEU A 88 -10.29 -16.38 9.39
N ASN A 89 -9.75 -16.16 10.59
CA ASN A 89 -10.53 -15.73 11.74
C ASN A 89 -11.22 -14.38 11.48
N MET A 90 -10.53 -13.43 10.83
CA MET A 90 -11.16 -12.15 10.44
C MET A 90 -12.26 -12.33 9.39
N LEU A 91 -12.06 -13.22 8.40
CA LEU A 91 -13.05 -13.48 7.34
C LEU A 91 -14.27 -14.28 7.83
N GLN A 92 -14.14 -15.01 8.95
CA GLN A 92 -15.23 -15.73 9.60
C GLN A 92 -16.07 -14.84 10.52
N ASP A 93 -15.69 -13.56 10.71
CA ASP A 93 -16.48 -12.63 11.50
C ASP A 93 -17.76 -12.21 10.74
N ASN A 94 -18.86 -12.86 11.10
CA ASN A 94 -20.18 -12.63 10.51
C ASN A 94 -20.80 -11.27 10.86
N THR A 95 -20.14 -10.48 11.73
CA THR A 95 -20.52 -9.08 12.00
C THR A 95 -20.22 -8.19 10.79
N TYR A 96 -19.12 -8.50 10.08
CA TYR A 96 -18.61 -7.67 8.97
C TYR A 96 -18.60 -8.40 7.62
N TYR A 97 -18.53 -9.73 7.62
CA TYR A 97 -18.43 -10.55 6.42
C TYR A 97 -19.61 -11.53 6.31
N GLU A 98 -19.99 -11.89 5.09
CA GLU A 98 -20.98 -12.94 4.84
C GLU A 98 -20.42 -13.88 3.77
N SER A 99 -20.65 -15.19 3.95
CA SER A 99 -20.26 -16.18 2.94
C SER A 99 -21.21 -16.12 1.75
N GLY A 100 -20.76 -15.49 0.66
CA GLY A 100 -21.55 -15.37 -0.56
C GLY A 100 -21.35 -16.54 -1.52
N ALA A 101 -22.29 -17.48 -1.58
CA ALA A 101 -22.25 -18.58 -2.56
C ALA A 101 -22.59 -18.16 -4.01
N ASN A 102 -23.18 -16.97 -4.20
CA ASN A 102 -23.85 -16.59 -5.45
C ASN A 102 -23.81 -15.08 -5.73
N TYR A 103 -22.63 -14.48 -5.87
CA TYR A 103 -22.53 -13.11 -6.36
C TYR A 103 -22.93 -13.04 -7.85
N LYS A 104 -24.21 -12.76 -8.15
CA LYS A 104 -24.75 -12.70 -9.51
C LYS A 104 -24.51 -11.32 -10.15
N GLN A 105 -23.24 -10.96 -10.31
CA GLN A 105 -22.77 -9.70 -10.90
C GLN A 105 -23.48 -9.34 -12.21
N GLN A 106 -23.66 -10.33 -13.10
CA GLN A 106 -24.31 -10.16 -14.40
C GLN A 106 -25.74 -9.63 -14.27
N LYS A 107 -26.48 -10.03 -13.23
CA LYS A 107 -27.84 -9.54 -12.98
C LYS A 107 -27.85 -8.07 -12.58
N ILE A 108 -26.86 -7.61 -11.81
CA ILE A 108 -26.74 -6.21 -11.39
C ILE A 108 -26.41 -5.35 -12.60
N ILE A 109 -25.44 -5.77 -13.42
CA ILE A 109 -25.06 -5.08 -14.65
C ILE A 109 -26.26 -4.98 -15.60
N ALA A 110 -27.01 -6.07 -15.80
CA ALA A 110 -28.21 -6.05 -16.65
C ALA A 110 -29.26 -5.04 -16.17
N LYS A 111 -29.56 -5.00 -14.86
CA LYS A 111 -30.48 -4.01 -14.28
C LYS A 111 -30.00 -2.57 -14.50
N LEU A 112 -28.70 -2.34 -14.38
CA LEU A 112 -28.09 -1.03 -14.54
C LEU A 112 -28.15 -0.55 -16.00
N VAL A 113 -27.96 -1.44 -16.97
CA VAL A 113 -28.18 -1.14 -18.41
C VAL A 113 -29.63 -0.73 -18.67
N VAL A 114 -30.60 -1.45 -18.09
CA VAL A 114 -32.03 -1.13 -18.21
C VAL A 114 -32.34 0.25 -17.65
N LEU A 115 -31.82 0.58 -16.46
CA LEU A 115 -31.99 1.90 -15.85
C LEU A 115 -31.40 3.03 -16.70
N VAL A 116 -30.18 2.85 -17.22
CA VAL A 116 -29.55 3.85 -18.10
C VAL A 116 -30.36 4.06 -19.38
N ASN A 117 -30.96 3.00 -19.93
CA ASN A 117 -31.84 3.11 -21.09
C ASN A 117 -33.14 3.86 -20.76
N LEU A 118 -33.75 3.58 -19.60
CA LEU A 118 -34.98 4.23 -19.16
C LEU A 118 -34.81 5.75 -19.03
N TYR A 119 -33.68 6.19 -18.46
CA TYR A 119 -33.37 7.61 -18.25
C TYR A 119 -32.50 8.23 -19.36
N ARG A 120 -32.36 7.55 -20.51
CA ARG A 120 -31.43 7.95 -21.58
C ARG A 120 -31.63 9.39 -22.04
N LYS A 121 -32.87 9.89 -22.07
CA LYS A 121 -33.20 11.26 -22.51
C LYS A 121 -32.57 12.35 -21.63
N GLY A 122 -32.32 12.06 -20.35
CA GLY A 122 -31.71 13.00 -19.40
C GLY A 122 -30.19 12.88 -19.26
N LEU A 123 -29.55 11.99 -20.03
CA LEU A 123 -28.12 11.69 -19.91
C LEU A 123 -27.38 12.04 -21.20
N THR A 124 -26.16 12.55 -21.06
CA THR A 124 -25.21 12.66 -22.16
C THR A 124 -24.65 11.29 -22.53
N LYS A 125 -24.05 11.19 -23.72
CA LYS A 125 -23.36 9.96 -24.16
C LYS A 125 -22.23 9.58 -23.19
N LYS A 126 -21.43 10.56 -22.74
CA LYS A 126 -20.31 10.34 -21.81
C LYS A 126 -20.78 9.78 -20.47
N GLU A 127 -21.89 10.26 -19.93
CA GLU A 127 -22.45 9.75 -18.68
C GLU A 127 -22.97 8.32 -18.84
N CYS A 128 -23.65 8.03 -19.95
CA CYS A 128 -24.10 6.67 -20.26
C CYS A 128 -22.91 5.69 -20.36
N ASP A 129 -21.84 6.12 -21.04
CA ASP A 129 -20.63 5.32 -21.22
C ASP A 129 -19.91 5.13 -19.88
N TYR A 130 -19.73 6.18 -19.07
CA TYR A 130 -19.13 6.08 -17.74
C TYR A 130 -19.88 5.10 -16.82
N ILE A 131 -21.22 5.19 -16.78
CA ILE A 131 -22.05 4.32 -15.94
C ILE A 131 -22.01 2.86 -16.40
N ARG A 132 -21.84 2.60 -17.71
CA ARG A 132 -21.81 1.24 -18.28
C ARG A 132 -20.42 0.62 -18.30
N THR A 133 -19.38 1.43 -18.33
CA THR A 133 -18.00 0.98 -18.57
C THR A 133 -17.25 0.88 -17.25
N PHE A 134 -17.66 -0.06 -16.40
CA PHE A 134 -16.91 -0.41 -15.21
C PHE A 134 -16.58 -1.90 -15.21
N GLU A 135 -15.30 -2.23 -15.06
CA GLU A 135 -14.88 -3.59 -14.74
C GLU A 135 -15.22 -3.86 -13.28
N CYS A 136 -16.39 -4.46 -13.03
CA CYS A 136 -16.68 -4.97 -11.70
C CYS A 136 -15.81 -6.21 -11.44
N LYS A 137 -14.85 -6.05 -10.53
CA LYS A 137 -13.99 -7.14 -10.03
C LYS A 137 -14.36 -7.40 -8.58
N THR A 138 -14.43 -8.67 -8.21
CA THR A 138 -14.54 -9.05 -6.81
C THR A 138 -13.32 -8.51 -6.07
N SER A 139 -13.55 -7.77 -4.97
CA SER A 139 -12.47 -7.29 -4.13
C SER A 139 -11.66 -8.47 -3.62
N GLN A 140 -10.35 -8.45 -3.84
CA GLN A 140 -9.45 -9.44 -3.30
C GLN A 140 -9.00 -8.98 -1.90
N ASN A 141 -9.00 -9.89 -0.93
CA ASN A 141 -8.40 -9.60 0.36
C ASN A 141 -6.86 -9.62 0.20
N TYR A 142 -6.23 -8.46 0.39
CA TYR A 142 -4.78 -8.31 0.25
C TYR A 142 -3.99 -8.84 1.46
N GLY A 143 -4.63 -8.99 2.63
CA GLY A 143 -4.04 -9.54 3.84
C GLY A 143 -2.85 -8.76 4.41
N LEU A 144 -2.66 -7.49 4.05
CA LEU A 144 -1.46 -6.75 4.44
C LEU A 144 -1.38 -6.55 5.96
N PRO A 145 -0.27 -6.97 6.61
CA PRO A 145 -0.08 -6.79 8.04
C PRO A 145 0.06 -5.30 8.39
N LYS A 146 -0.53 -4.92 9.52
CA LYS A 146 -0.50 -3.54 10.00
C LYS A 146 0.33 -3.44 11.28
N ILE A 147 1.45 -2.73 11.20
CA ILE A 147 2.29 -2.46 12.36
C ILE A 147 1.74 -1.23 13.09
N HIS A 148 1.33 -1.40 14.33
CA HIS A 148 0.90 -0.30 15.18
C HIS A 148 2.09 0.23 16.00
N LYS A 149 2.14 1.56 16.22
CA LYS A 149 3.09 2.15 17.18
C LYS A 149 2.87 1.51 18.55
N SER A 150 3.97 1.15 19.21
CA SER A 150 3.90 0.63 20.57
C SER A 150 3.24 1.67 21.49
N GLN A 151 2.55 1.20 22.51
CA GLN A 151 1.84 2.08 23.45
C GLN A 151 2.82 3.02 24.17
N LYS A 152 4.02 2.51 24.51
CA LYS A 152 5.13 3.27 25.09
C LYS A 152 5.57 4.48 24.25
N ILE A 153 5.44 4.43 22.92
CA ILE A 153 5.77 5.55 22.02
C ILE A 153 4.63 6.57 21.92
N LYS A 154 3.39 6.16 22.20
CA LYS A 154 2.24 7.08 22.19
C LYS A 154 2.15 7.93 23.47
N GLU A 155 2.71 7.43 24.56
CA GLU A 155 2.66 8.02 25.90
C GLU A 155 3.91 8.87 26.24
N ALA A 156 4.88 8.94 25.32
CA ALA A 156 6.09 9.76 25.41
C ALA A 156 5.95 11.03 24.56
#